data_AF-A0A3D9SCP5-F1
#
_entry.id   AF-A0A3D9SCP5-F1
#
_cell.length_a   1.000
_cell.length_b   1.000
_cell.length_c   1.000
_cell.angle_alpha   90.00
_cell.angle_beta   90.00
_cell.angle_gamma   90.00
#
_symmetry.space_group_name_H-M   'P 1'
#
loop_
_entity.id
_entity.type
_entity.pdbx_description
1 polymer ?
#
loop_
_entity_poly.entity_id
_entity_poly.type
_entity_poly.pdbx_seq_one_letter_code
_entity_poly.pdbx_strand_id
1 'polypeptide(L)'
;MRITIIILLALTTVSKEVGHDMKKIKYCCRNFKHGSKSVFKALKHEFPDLKQKKKDCLGSCRMCSKQCMVMIGKTEVVVAPSAEKLYEKLKHRIG
;
A
#
# COMPACT_ATOMS: atom_id res chain seq x y z
N MET A 1 45.89 6.67 -23.08
CA MET A 1 45.20 5.57 -22.39
C MET A 1 44.40 6.13 -21.22
N ARG A 2 43.16 6.56 -21.49
CA ARG A 2 42.25 7.27 -20.56
C ARG A 2 40.89 6.56 -20.50
N ILE A 3 40.92 5.23 -20.55
CA ILE A 3 39.74 4.39 -20.68
C ILE A 3 39.99 3.23 -19.71
N THR A 4 39.04 2.97 -18.80
CA THR A 4 38.63 1.64 -18.26
C THR A 4 38.22 1.60 -16.78
N ILE A 5 38.23 2.68 -15.98
CA ILE A 5 37.67 2.55 -14.60
C ILE A 5 36.89 3.79 -14.17
N ILE A 6 35.80 4.06 -14.88
CA ILE A 6 34.71 4.88 -14.38
C ILE A 6 33.45 4.03 -14.58
N ILE A 7 32.58 4.00 -13.56
CA ILE A 7 31.22 3.44 -13.55
C ILE A 7 31.12 1.95 -13.15
N LEU A 8 31.24 1.69 -11.83
CA LEU A 8 30.49 0.58 -11.19
C LEU A 8 30.01 1.00 -9.79
N LEU A 9 29.33 2.14 -9.72
CA LEU A 9 28.63 2.63 -8.52
C LEU A 9 27.39 3.39 -8.99
N ALA A 10 26.47 2.67 -9.63
CA ALA A 10 25.16 3.21 -10.02
C ALA A 10 24.09 2.11 -9.98
N LEU A 11 23.90 1.53 -8.80
CA LEU A 11 22.63 0.92 -8.42
C LEU A 11 22.12 1.60 -7.16
N THR A 12 22.09 2.93 -7.18
CA THR A 12 21.15 3.68 -6.35
C THR A 12 19.76 3.38 -6.89
N THR A 13 19.12 2.37 -6.31
CA THR A 13 17.69 2.17 -6.46
C THR A 13 17.02 3.50 -6.09
N VAL A 14 16.42 4.14 -7.10
CA VAL A 14 15.57 5.31 -6.94
C VAL A 14 14.36 4.87 -6.11
N SER A 15 14.52 4.91 -4.79
CA SER A 15 13.43 4.84 -3.83
C SER A 15 12.68 6.16 -3.97
N LYS A 16 11.71 6.17 -4.87
CA LYS A 16 10.77 7.28 -5.09
C LYS A 16 10.27 7.75 -3.71
N GLU A 17 10.62 8.97 -3.35
CA GLU A 17 10.04 9.68 -2.22
C GLU A 17 8.56 9.94 -2.52
N VAL A 18 7.69 9.06 -2.00
CA VAL A 18 6.24 9.23 -2.14
C VAL A 18 5.78 10.21 -1.06
N GLY A 19 5.64 11.47 -1.49
CA GLY A 19 5.17 12.63 -0.72
C GLY A 19 4.15 12.30 0.37
N HIS A 20 4.45 12.82 1.55
CA HIS A 20 3.69 12.73 2.78
C HIS A 20 2.48 13.70 2.76
N ASP A 21 1.54 13.52 1.82
CA ASP A 21 0.21 14.13 1.94
C ASP A 21 -0.69 13.16 2.72
N MET A 22 -0.51 13.12 4.04
CA MET A 22 -1.37 12.44 5.04
C MET A 22 -2.17 11.27 4.43
N LYS A 23 -1.45 10.21 4.04
CA LYS A 23 -1.94 9.15 3.16
C LYS A 23 -3.20 8.50 3.74
N LYS A 24 -4.37 8.93 3.27
CA LYS A 24 -5.66 8.40 3.71
C LYS A 24 -5.89 7.02 3.12
N ILE A 25 -6.04 6.00 3.95
CA ILE A 25 -6.31 4.64 3.45
C ILE A 25 -7.81 4.40 3.41
N LYS A 26 -8.29 3.99 2.25
CA LYS A 26 -9.68 3.65 2.00
C LYS A 26 -9.82 2.13 1.85
N TYR A 27 -10.81 1.58 2.52
CA TYR A 27 -11.10 0.15 2.53
C TYR A 27 -12.46 -0.11 1.87
N CYS A 28 -12.52 -1.17 1.06
CA CYS A 28 -13.76 -1.63 0.45
C CYS A 28 -14.49 -2.57 1.42
N CYS A 29 -15.70 -2.20 1.87
CA CYS A 29 -16.50 -3.06 2.75
C CYS A 29 -16.80 -4.43 2.11
N ARG A 30 -17.03 -4.46 0.79
CA ARG A 30 -17.25 -5.71 0.03
C ARG A 30 -16.01 -6.62 -0.02
N ASN A 31 -14.81 -6.07 0.21
CA ASN A 31 -13.56 -6.83 0.26
C ASN A 31 -13.29 -7.42 1.65
N PHE A 32 -14.07 -7.11 2.68
CA PHE A 32 -13.79 -7.57 4.05
C PHE A 32 -13.75 -9.09 4.20
N LYS A 33 -14.48 -9.82 3.35
CA LYS A 33 -14.41 -11.28 3.26
C LYS A 33 -13.04 -11.83 2.85
N HIS A 34 -12.20 -11.01 2.20
CA HIS A 34 -10.83 -11.35 1.79
C HIS A 34 -9.76 -10.83 2.76
N GLY A 35 -10.16 -10.28 3.92
CA GLY A 35 -9.23 -9.94 5.00
C GLY A 35 -8.87 -8.46 5.14
N SER A 36 -9.39 -7.55 4.31
CA SER A 36 -9.11 -6.10 4.47
C SER A 36 -9.64 -5.51 5.79
N LYS A 37 -10.58 -6.20 6.46
CA LYS A 37 -11.09 -5.81 7.78
C LYS A 37 -10.07 -6.03 8.90
N SER A 38 -9.29 -7.11 8.87
CA SER A 38 -8.25 -7.35 9.88
C SER A 38 -7.13 -6.34 9.73
N VAL A 39 -6.71 -6.05 8.49
CA VAL A 39 -5.71 -5.02 8.17
C VAL A 39 -6.12 -3.63 8.67
N PHE A 40 -7.40 -3.24 8.50
CA PHE A 40 -7.93 -1.99 9.06
C PHE A 40 -7.78 -1.93 10.60
N LYS A 41 -8.10 -3.02 11.30
CA LYS A 41 -7.98 -3.07 12.76
C LYS A 41 -6.52 -2.99 13.21
N ALA A 42 -5.65 -3.76 12.57
CA ALA A 42 -4.22 -3.80 12.89
C ALA A 42 -3.56 -2.43 12.68
N LEU A 43 -3.76 -1.80 11.52
CA LEU A 43 -3.21 -0.48 11.24
C LEU A 43 -3.78 0.61 12.15
N LYS A 44 -5.05 0.51 12.56
CA LYS A 44 -5.63 1.48 13.49
C LYS A 44 -5.03 1.37 14.89
N HIS A 45 -4.62 0.17 15.29
CA HIS A 45 -3.97 -0.07 16.56
C HIS A 45 -2.52 0.42 16.56
N GLU A 46 -1.77 0.12 15.50
CA GLU A 46 -0.34 0.48 15.39
C GLU A 46 -0.12 1.95 14.99
N PHE A 47 -0.98 2.51 14.14
CA PHE A 47 -0.90 3.90 13.67
C PHE A 47 -2.22 4.62 13.93
N PRO A 48 -2.50 5.07 15.17
CA PRO A 48 -3.76 5.73 15.50
C PRO A 48 -3.97 7.06 14.74
N ASP A 49 -2.87 7.74 14.38
CA ASP A 49 -2.89 9.00 13.64
C ASP A 49 -3.15 8.81 12.13
N LEU A 50 -3.06 7.57 11.63
CA LEU A 50 -3.29 7.24 10.23
C LEU A 50 -4.77 7.40 9.88
N LYS A 51 -5.07 8.31 8.95
CA LYS A 51 -6.44 8.54 8.49
C LYS A 51 -6.96 7.35 7.68
N GLN A 52 -7.83 6.55 8.29
CA GLN A 52 -8.48 5.41 7.64
C GLN A 52 -9.97 5.68 7.42
N LYS A 53 -10.52 5.30 6.25
CA LYS A 53 -11.95 5.43 5.93
C LYS A 53 -12.49 4.18 5.27
N LYS A 54 -13.69 3.76 5.68
CA LYS A 54 -14.44 2.69 5.00
C LYS A 54 -15.30 3.29 3.89
N LYS A 55 -15.39 2.60 2.77
CA LYS A 55 -16.30 2.88 1.66
C LYS A 55 -17.01 1.59 1.24
N ASP A 56 -18.25 1.70 0.78
CA ASP A 56 -18.99 0.52 0.30
C ASP A 56 -18.29 -0.18 -0.86
N CYS A 57 -17.79 0.60 -1.83
CA CYS A 57 -17.00 0.10 -2.94
C CYS A 57 -15.90 1.09 -3.33
N LEU A 58 -14.76 0.56 -3.80
CA LEU A 58 -13.63 1.34 -4.33
C LEU A 58 -13.58 1.37 -5.87
N GLY A 59 -14.53 0.73 -6.56
CA GLY A 59 -14.57 0.66 -8.04
C GLY A 59 -13.64 -0.38 -8.67
N SER A 60 -12.69 -0.94 -7.92
CA SER A 60 -11.74 -1.96 -8.42
C SER A 60 -12.23 -3.40 -8.23
N CYS A 61 -13.50 -3.69 -8.54
CA CYS A 61 -14.14 -4.99 -8.27
C CYS A 61 -13.44 -6.19 -8.92
N ARG A 62 -12.81 -6.00 -10.08
CA ARG A 62 -12.04 -7.04 -10.79
C ARG A 62 -10.87 -7.58 -9.95
N MET A 63 -10.28 -6.75 -9.08
CA MET A 63 -9.22 -7.14 -8.15
C MET A 63 -9.77 -7.53 -6.77
N CYS A 64 -10.75 -6.75 -6.28
CA CYS A 64 -11.44 -6.95 -5.00
C CYS A 64 -12.05 -8.35 -4.80
N SER A 65 -12.48 -9.00 -5.88
CA SER A 65 -13.16 -10.30 -5.84
C SER A 65 -12.19 -11.48 -5.72
N LYS A 66 -10.91 -11.26 -6.05
CA LYS A 66 -9.89 -12.31 -6.09
C LYS A 66 -8.86 -12.18 -4.97
N GLN A 67 -8.66 -10.96 -4.45
CA GLN A 67 -7.53 -10.63 -3.58
C GLN A 67 -7.90 -9.57 -2.53
N CYS A 68 -7.07 -9.42 -1.51
CA CYS A 68 -7.18 -8.38 -0.51
C CYS A 68 -6.68 -7.05 -1.08
N MET A 69 -7.45 -5.97 -0.91
CA MET A 69 -7.09 -4.67 -1.51
C MET A 69 -7.46 -3.46 -0.65
N VAL A 70 -6.69 -2.39 -0.82
CA VAL A 70 -6.98 -1.05 -0.30
C VAL A 70 -6.59 0.03 -1.30
N MET A 71 -7.10 1.23 -1.09
CA MET A 71 -6.70 2.41 -1.84
C MET A 71 -6.03 3.42 -0.93
N ILE A 72 -4.83 3.86 -1.28
CA ILE A 72 -4.10 4.91 -0.59
C ILE A 72 -4.37 6.24 -1.33
N GLY A 73 -4.80 7.25 -0.60
CA GLY A 73 -5.12 8.56 -1.13
C GLY A 73 -6.30 8.53 -2.12
N LYS A 74 -6.05 8.94 -3.36
CA LYS A 74 -7.06 9.04 -4.43
C LYS A 74 -6.87 8.02 -5.56
N THR A 75 -5.63 7.61 -5.84
CA THR A 75 -5.28 6.91 -7.07
C THR A 75 -4.55 5.59 -6.85
N GLU A 76 -3.84 5.43 -5.73
CA GLU A 76 -2.99 4.27 -5.51
C GLU A 76 -3.81 3.09 -4.98
N VAL A 77 -3.84 1.98 -5.71
CA VAL A 77 -4.49 0.74 -5.29
C VAL A 77 -3.41 -0.29 -4.96
N VAL A 78 -3.44 -0.79 -3.73
CA VAL A 78 -2.52 -1.83 -3.26
C VAL A 78 -3.29 -3.12 -3.11
N VAL A 79 -2.74 -4.20 -3.69
CA VAL A 79 -3.33 -5.55 -3.65
C VAL A 79 -2.34 -6.57 -3.10
N ALA A 80 -2.86 -7.57 -2.41
CA ALA A 80 -2.10 -8.72 -1.94
C ALA A 80 -3.00 -9.96 -1.85
N PRO A 81 -2.42 -11.16 -1.96
CA PRO A 81 -3.19 -12.41 -1.91
C PRO A 81 -3.77 -12.71 -0.51
N SER A 82 -3.18 -12.16 0.56
CA SER A 82 -3.63 -12.34 1.95
C SER A 82 -3.63 -11.03 2.73
N ALA A 83 -4.32 -11.01 3.87
CA ALA A 83 -4.36 -9.87 4.79
C ALA A 83 -2.96 -9.52 5.34
N GLU A 84 -2.17 -10.51 5.72
CA GLU A 84 -0.81 -10.34 6.26
C GLU A 84 0.10 -9.66 5.25
N LYS A 85 0.17 -10.19 4.02
CA LYS A 85 0.97 -9.59 2.94
C LYS A 85 0.48 -8.20 2.57
N LEU A 86 -0.81 -7.92 2.69
CA LEU A 86 -1.33 -6.58 2.48
C LEU A 86 -0.83 -5.63 3.57
N TYR A 87 -0.89 -6.06 4.82
CA TYR A 87 -0.44 -5.28 5.96
C TYR A 87 1.05 -4.95 5.89
N GLU A 88 1.91 -5.93 5.59
CA GLU A 88 3.34 -5.70 5.36
C GLU A 88 3.60 -4.67 4.27
N LYS A 89 2.95 -4.84 3.10
CA LYS A 89 3.05 -3.87 1.99
C LYS A 89 2.62 -2.47 2.42
N LEU A 90 1.61 -2.36 3.28
CA LEU A 90 1.13 -1.07 3.76
C LEU A 90 2.11 -0.45 4.75
N LYS A 91 2.74 -1.23 5.64
CA LYS A 91 3.79 -0.71 6.53
C LYS A 91 4.89 -0.04 5.74
N HIS A 92 5.48 -0.74 4.78
CA HIS A 92 6.54 -0.22 3.90
C HIS A 92 6.16 1.02 3.08
N ARG A 93 4.86 1.37 2.99
CA ARG A 93 4.36 2.52 2.22
C ARG A 93 4.01 3.72 3.10
N ILE A 94 3.68 3.46 4.35
CA ILE A 94 3.24 4.44 5.35
C ILE A 94 4.42 4.86 6.23
N GLY A 95 5.38 3.95 6.46
CA GLY A 95 6.63 4.16 7.22
C GLY A 95 7.81 3.49 6.53
#